data_AF-A0A9P3KAH9-F1
#
_entry.id   AF-A0A9P3KAH9-F1
#
_cell.length_a   1.000
_cell.length_b   1.000
_cell.length_c   1.000
_cell.angle_alpha   90.00
_cell.angle_beta   90.00
_cell.angle_gamma   90.00
#
_symmetry.space_group_name_H-M   'P 1'
#
loop_
_entity.id
_entity.type
_entity.pdbx_description
1 polymer ?
#
loop_
_entity_poly.entity_id
_entity_poly.type
_entity_poly.pdbx_seq_one_letter_code
_entity_poly.pdbx_strand_id
1 'polypeptide(L)'
;MIRIADLNNKWAKYAKPGGWNDPDMLQVGNGGMRESEYRVHFSLWAIMKAPLLIGCDLSRVSNATLRILGNDEVIAVNQDRLGVQARKVQVSEDSLIEVWSGPLSEGRWVVALVNRSPISAKVTARWKAIGLNPVQPMYARDLWKKATMDKVISGELSIRVPSHDVRLFLIWPATETSSS
;
A
#
# COMPACT_ATOMS: atom_id res chain seq x y z
N MET A 1 -2.53 15.57 -5.74
CA MET A 1 -1.85 14.37 -6.24
C MET A 1 -2.68 13.09 -6.14
N ILE A 2 -3.23 12.71 -4.97
CA ILE A 2 -3.97 11.42 -4.82
C ILE A 2 -5.15 11.27 -5.79
N ARG A 3 -5.72 12.37 -6.31
CA ARG A 3 -6.77 12.34 -7.34
C ARG A 3 -6.43 11.46 -8.56
N ILE A 4 -5.17 11.40 -8.98
CA ILE A 4 -4.79 10.55 -10.12
C ILE A 4 -4.88 9.07 -9.75
N ALA A 5 -4.50 8.69 -8.53
CA ALA A 5 -4.71 7.34 -8.02
C ALA A 5 -6.21 6.98 -7.97
N ASP A 6 -7.08 7.94 -7.60
CA ASP A 6 -8.53 7.75 -7.61
C ASP A 6 -9.09 7.47 -9.01
N LEU A 7 -8.58 8.16 -10.02
CA LEU A 7 -8.94 7.92 -11.43
C LEU A 7 -8.40 6.56 -11.91
N ASN A 8 -7.15 6.24 -11.58
CA ASN A 8 -6.50 4.99 -11.95
C ASN A 8 -7.21 3.76 -11.36
N ASN A 9 -7.70 3.87 -10.12
CA ASN A 9 -8.43 2.79 -9.43
C ASN A 9 -9.65 2.28 -10.21
N LYS A 10 -10.32 3.14 -10.99
CA LYS A 10 -11.49 2.76 -11.80
C LYS A 10 -11.13 1.71 -12.87
N TRP A 11 -9.87 1.71 -13.30
CA TRP A 11 -9.36 0.87 -14.38
C TRP A 11 -8.58 -0.35 -13.88
N ALA A 12 -8.55 -0.56 -12.56
CA ALA A 12 -7.76 -1.61 -11.92
C ALA A 12 -8.00 -3.03 -12.44
N LYS A 13 -9.20 -3.31 -12.98
CA LYS A 13 -9.55 -4.63 -13.54
C LYS A 13 -8.91 -4.93 -14.90
N TYR A 14 -8.36 -3.91 -15.58
CA TYR A 14 -7.77 -4.05 -16.91
C TYR A 14 -6.25 -4.20 -16.87
N ALA A 15 -5.59 -3.74 -15.80
CA ALA A 15 -4.15 -3.92 -15.61
C ALA A 15 -3.81 -5.40 -15.38
N LYS A 16 -2.78 -5.89 -16.08
CA LYS A 16 -2.28 -7.26 -16.00
C LYS A 16 -0.84 -7.33 -16.54
N PRO A 17 -0.11 -8.43 -16.30
CA PRO A 17 1.20 -8.63 -16.91
C PRO A 17 1.20 -8.35 -18.43
N GLY A 18 2.11 -7.48 -18.88
CA GLY A 18 2.21 -7.02 -20.27
C GLY A 18 1.40 -5.76 -20.61
N GLY A 19 0.53 -5.27 -19.71
CA GLY A 19 -0.24 -4.04 -19.93
C GLY A 19 -0.69 -3.41 -18.62
N TRP A 20 -0.04 -2.31 -18.24
CA TRP A 20 -0.24 -1.64 -16.96
C TRP A 20 -0.92 -0.30 -17.14
N ASN A 21 -1.76 0.09 -16.16
CA ASN A 21 -2.24 1.47 -16.13
C ASN A 21 -1.11 2.38 -15.67
N ASP A 22 -0.94 3.52 -16.34
CA ASP A 22 0.08 4.50 -16.02
C ASP A 22 -0.56 5.81 -15.49
N PRO A 23 -0.52 6.03 -14.16
CA PRO A 23 -0.98 7.26 -13.53
C PRO A 23 0.05 8.40 -13.55
N ASP A 24 1.02 8.40 -14.47
CA ASP A 24 2.10 9.39 -14.62
C ASP A 24 3.26 9.19 -13.61
N MET A 25 4.35 9.92 -13.83
CA MET A 25 5.62 9.79 -13.11
C MET A 25 5.52 10.06 -11.60
N LEU A 26 6.49 9.51 -10.86
CA LEU A 26 6.67 9.78 -9.44
C LEU A 26 7.15 11.22 -9.22
N GLN A 27 6.43 11.97 -8.39
CA GLN A 27 6.82 13.31 -7.94
C GLN A 27 7.68 13.29 -6.66
N VAL A 28 8.08 12.10 -6.21
CA VAL A 28 8.87 11.94 -4.98
C VAL A 28 10.21 12.65 -5.13
N GLY A 29 10.40 13.73 -4.35
CA GLY A 29 11.62 14.55 -4.42
C GLY A 29 11.49 15.86 -5.19
N ASN A 30 10.37 16.14 -5.87
CA ASN A 30 10.18 17.37 -6.66
C ASN A 30 9.82 18.62 -5.84
N GLY A 31 9.77 18.50 -4.52
CA GLY A 31 9.20 19.53 -3.64
C GLY A 31 7.67 19.51 -3.60
N GLY A 32 7.10 20.45 -2.84
CA GLY A 32 5.64 20.65 -2.75
C GLY A 32 4.86 19.64 -1.90
N MET A 33 5.52 18.67 -1.27
CA MET A 33 4.91 17.67 -0.40
C MET A 33 5.79 17.34 0.80
N ARG A 34 5.16 16.87 1.87
CA ARG A 34 5.80 16.29 3.04
C ARG A 34 6.24 14.85 2.76
N GLU A 35 7.19 14.36 3.55
CA GLU A 35 7.69 12.98 3.45
C GLU A 35 6.57 11.93 3.57
N SER A 36 5.58 12.17 4.42
CA SER A 36 4.40 11.31 4.57
C SER A 36 3.55 11.26 3.30
N GLU A 37 3.38 12.40 2.63
CA GLU A 37 2.64 12.49 1.37
C GLU A 37 3.40 11.78 0.24
N TYR A 38 4.73 11.86 0.23
CA TYR A 38 5.56 11.05 -0.67
C TYR A 38 5.46 9.55 -0.39
N ARG A 39 5.39 9.12 0.89
CA ARG A 39 5.12 7.71 1.22
C ARG A 39 3.77 7.25 0.71
N VAL A 40 2.71 8.05 0.88
CA VAL A 40 1.38 7.75 0.34
C VAL A 40 1.45 7.58 -1.17
N HIS A 41 2.04 8.54 -1.87
CA HIS A 41 2.18 8.52 -3.32
C HIS A 41 2.93 7.27 -3.81
N PHE A 42 4.12 7.02 -3.29
CA PHE A 42 4.94 5.88 -3.68
C PHE A 42 4.24 4.56 -3.38
N SER A 43 3.60 4.43 -2.21
CA SER A 43 2.85 3.24 -1.84
C SER A 43 1.69 2.99 -2.79
N LEU A 44 0.90 4.02 -3.12
CA LEU A 44 -0.24 3.88 -4.01
C LEU A 44 0.20 3.49 -5.43
N TRP A 45 1.24 4.12 -5.97
CA TRP A 45 1.79 3.73 -7.28
C TRP A 45 2.28 2.28 -7.28
N ALA A 46 2.99 1.88 -6.21
CA ALA A 46 3.50 0.53 -6.07
C ALA A 46 2.37 -0.51 -6.05
N ILE A 47 1.36 -0.37 -5.18
CA ILE A 47 0.26 -1.34 -5.09
C ILE A 47 -0.64 -1.31 -6.34
N MET A 48 -0.68 -0.18 -7.04
CA MET A 48 -1.43 -0.07 -8.29
C MET A 48 -0.75 -0.74 -9.49
N LYS A 49 0.48 -1.26 -9.31
CA LYS A 49 1.33 -1.79 -10.39
C LYS A 49 1.62 -0.74 -11.47
N ALA A 50 1.65 0.53 -11.08
CA ALA A 50 2.07 1.60 -11.97
C ALA A 50 3.56 1.45 -12.30
N PRO A 51 4.00 1.92 -13.49
CA PRO A 51 5.42 2.17 -13.73
C PRO A 51 5.99 3.10 -12.65
N LEU A 52 7.09 2.68 -12.00
CA LEU A 52 7.78 3.49 -10.99
C LEU A 52 8.85 4.37 -11.64
N LEU A 53 8.42 5.33 -12.45
CA LEU A 53 9.31 6.24 -13.18
C LEU A 53 9.70 7.42 -12.29
N ILE A 54 10.99 7.54 -11.96
CA ILE A 54 11.50 8.63 -11.11
C ILE A 54 11.46 9.95 -11.91
N GLY A 55 10.70 10.93 -11.43
CA GLY A 55 10.55 12.24 -12.06
C GLY A 55 11.35 13.36 -11.41
N CYS A 56 12.34 13.06 -10.56
CA CYS A 56 13.13 14.05 -9.82
C CYS A 56 14.61 14.09 -10.20
N ASP A 57 15.28 15.21 -9.87
CA ASP A 57 16.71 15.36 -10.08
C ASP A 57 17.50 14.55 -9.04
N LEU A 58 18.00 13.39 -9.47
CA LEU A 58 18.78 12.49 -8.64
C LEU A 58 20.12 13.08 -8.17
N SER A 59 20.65 14.13 -8.81
CA SER A 59 21.88 14.77 -8.37
C SER A 59 21.69 15.63 -7.11
N ARG A 60 20.44 15.97 -6.77
CA ARG A 60 20.07 16.89 -5.69
C ARG A 60 19.07 16.29 -4.69
N VAL A 61 18.84 14.99 -4.79
CA VAL A 61 17.84 14.28 -4.01
C VAL A 61 18.26 14.10 -2.54
N SER A 62 17.31 14.25 -1.62
CA SER A 62 17.58 14.05 -0.19
C SER A 62 17.69 12.57 0.17
N ASN A 63 18.42 12.24 1.25
CA ASN A 63 18.47 10.88 1.79
C ASN A 63 17.07 10.36 2.18
N ALA A 64 16.17 11.23 2.62
CA ALA A 64 14.79 10.85 2.92
C ALA A 64 14.04 10.40 1.66
N THR A 65 14.18 11.15 0.57
CA THR A 65 13.61 10.79 -0.73
C THR A 65 14.20 9.48 -1.26
N LEU A 66 15.52 9.29 -1.17
CA LEU A 66 16.17 8.03 -1.56
C LEU A 66 15.67 6.83 -0.76
N ARG A 67 15.41 6.98 0.55
CA ARG A 67 14.79 5.92 1.36
C ARG A 67 13.39 5.55 0.90
N ILE A 68 12.63 6.51 0.37
CA ILE A 68 11.30 6.25 -0.20
C ILE A 68 11.44 5.52 -1.54
N LEU A 69 12.22 6.09 -2.46
CA LEU A 69 12.42 5.54 -3.81
C LEU A 69 13.10 4.18 -3.81
N GLY A 70 13.99 3.92 -2.84
CA GLY A 70 14.77 2.69 -2.70
C GLY A 70 14.20 1.69 -1.70
N ASN A 71 12.94 1.81 -1.28
CA ASN A 71 12.32 0.81 -0.42
C ASN A 71 12.05 -0.48 -1.21
N ASP A 72 13.01 -1.40 -1.13
CA ASP A 72 12.99 -2.75 -1.69
C ASP A 72 11.71 -3.55 -1.42
N GLU A 73 11.14 -3.49 -0.21
CA GLU A 73 9.92 -4.23 0.13
C GLU A 73 8.69 -3.66 -0.58
N VAL A 74 8.60 -2.34 -0.72
CA VAL A 74 7.51 -1.68 -1.44
C VAL A 74 7.65 -1.89 -2.96
N ILE A 75 8.89 -1.87 -3.46
CA ILE A 75 9.21 -2.21 -4.86
C ILE A 75 8.86 -3.67 -5.13
N ALA A 76 9.16 -4.60 -4.23
CA ALA A 76 8.82 -6.01 -4.37
C ALA A 76 7.31 -6.22 -4.47
N VAL A 77 6.50 -5.42 -3.77
CA VAL A 77 5.05 -5.40 -4.00
C VAL A 77 4.73 -4.94 -5.42
N ASN A 78 5.32 -3.86 -5.92
CA ASN A 78 5.08 -3.41 -7.29
C ASN A 78 5.46 -4.47 -8.33
N GLN A 79 6.59 -5.14 -8.13
CA GLN A 79 7.17 -6.14 -9.04
C GLN A 79 6.62 -7.56 -8.83
N ASP A 80 5.61 -7.74 -7.97
CA ASP A 80 5.04 -9.06 -7.73
C ASP A 80 4.47 -9.69 -9.01
N ARG A 81 4.90 -10.93 -9.28
CA ARG A 81 4.59 -11.69 -10.50
C ARG A 81 3.11 -11.95 -10.75
N LEU A 82 2.26 -11.91 -9.73
CA LEU A 82 0.82 -12.05 -9.95
C LEU A 82 0.27 -10.86 -10.75
N GLY A 83 0.88 -9.68 -10.59
CA GLY A 83 0.57 -8.54 -11.44
C GLY A 83 -0.84 -8.01 -11.29
N VAL A 84 -1.49 -8.23 -10.15
CA VAL A 84 -2.84 -7.74 -9.90
C VAL A 84 -2.76 -6.38 -9.23
N GLN A 85 -3.37 -5.37 -9.86
CA GLN A 85 -3.53 -4.04 -9.29
C GLN A 85 -4.42 -4.09 -8.05
N ALA A 86 -3.90 -3.61 -6.91
CA ALA A 86 -4.69 -3.41 -5.70
C ALA A 86 -5.76 -2.33 -5.91
N ARG A 87 -6.88 -2.46 -5.21
CA ARG A 87 -8.04 -1.59 -5.35
C ARG A 87 -8.40 -0.93 -4.04
N LYS A 88 -9.05 0.22 -4.12
CA LYS A 88 -9.73 0.81 -2.97
C LYS A 88 -10.93 -0.05 -2.60
N VAL A 89 -10.90 -0.62 -1.40
CA VAL A 89 -11.90 -1.60 -0.92
C VAL A 89 -12.77 -1.05 0.20
N GLN A 90 -12.31 -0.04 0.93
CA GLN A 90 -13.10 0.67 1.94
C GLN A 90 -12.79 2.16 1.91
N VAL A 91 -13.82 2.98 2.14
CA VAL A 91 -13.74 4.44 2.20
C VAL A 91 -14.67 4.92 3.31
N SER A 92 -14.22 5.85 4.16
CA SER A 92 -15.10 6.55 5.11
C SER A 92 -16.08 7.48 4.38
N GLU A 93 -17.15 7.88 5.06
CA GLU A 93 -18.18 8.76 4.48
C GLU A 93 -17.62 10.10 3.98
N ASP A 94 -16.65 10.66 4.70
CA ASP A 94 -15.95 11.89 4.34
C ASP A 94 -14.86 11.70 3.27
N SER A 95 -14.64 10.47 2.79
CA SER A 95 -13.61 10.10 1.82
C SER A 95 -12.17 10.40 2.27
N LEU A 96 -11.93 10.58 3.57
CA LEU A 96 -10.59 10.87 4.10
C LEU A 96 -9.84 9.62 4.54
N ILE A 97 -10.54 8.57 4.93
CA ILE A 97 -9.94 7.31 5.41
C ILE A 97 -10.20 6.23 4.37
N GLU A 98 -9.12 5.58 3.92
CA GLU A 98 -9.18 4.61 2.84
C GLU A 98 -8.41 3.35 3.19
N VAL A 99 -8.96 2.21 2.77
CA VAL A 99 -8.26 0.93 2.74
C VAL A 99 -8.13 0.50 1.29
N TRP A 100 -6.90 0.23 0.89
CA TRP A 100 -6.59 -0.39 -0.40
C TRP A 100 -6.05 -1.78 -0.17
N SER A 101 -6.46 -2.74 -0.99
CA SER A 101 -5.99 -4.11 -0.86
C SER A 101 -5.96 -4.82 -2.22
N GLY A 102 -5.07 -5.80 -2.35
CA GLY A 102 -4.97 -6.65 -3.51
C GLY A 102 -4.19 -7.93 -3.23
N PRO A 103 -4.51 -9.02 -3.95
CA PRO A 103 -3.73 -10.25 -3.86
C PRO A 103 -2.36 -10.05 -4.49
N LEU A 104 -1.39 -10.78 -3.96
CA LEU A 104 -0.05 -10.97 -4.48
C LEU A 104 0.17 -12.47 -4.71
N SER A 105 1.28 -12.81 -5.35
CA SER A 105 1.68 -14.19 -5.54
C SER A 105 1.82 -14.95 -4.22
N GLU A 106 1.69 -16.28 -4.26
CA GLU A 106 1.88 -17.18 -3.10
C GLU A 106 0.87 -17.00 -1.98
N GLY A 107 -0.34 -16.55 -2.31
CA GLY A 107 -1.38 -16.36 -1.31
C GLY A 107 -1.06 -15.25 -0.31
N ARG A 108 -0.22 -14.28 -0.71
CA ARG A 108 0.06 -13.06 0.06
C ARG A 108 -0.87 -11.93 -0.38
N TRP A 109 -1.09 -10.95 0.48
CA TRP A 109 -1.91 -9.77 0.20
C TRP A 109 -1.16 -8.51 0.59
N VAL A 110 -1.37 -7.44 -0.17
CA VAL A 110 -0.99 -6.10 0.26
C VAL A 110 -2.20 -5.37 0.83
N VAL A 111 -2.00 -4.66 1.94
CA VAL A 111 -3.01 -3.79 2.56
C VAL A 111 -2.41 -2.42 2.83
N ALA A 112 -2.96 -1.37 2.23
CA ALA A 112 -2.58 0.01 2.53
C ALA A 112 -3.69 0.70 3.33
N LEU A 113 -3.33 1.19 4.51
CA LEU A 113 -4.19 1.99 5.38
C LEU A 113 -3.81 3.47 5.17
N VAL A 114 -4.65 4.22 4.47
CA VAL A 114 -4.35 5.59 4.03
C VAL A 114 -5.21 6.57 4.83
N ASN A 115 -4.56 7.60 5.36
CA ASN A 115 -5.23 8.72 6.01
C ASN A 115 -4.96 10.01 5.23
N ARG A 116 -5.99 10.51 4.53
CA ARG A 116 -5.97 11.78 3.79
C ARG A 116 -6.40 12.96 4.65
N SER A 117 -6.83 12.74 5.90
CA SER A 117 -7.28 13.80 6.79
C SER A 117 -6.11 14.58 7.38
N PRO A 118 -6.30 15.86 7.76
CA PRO A 118 -5.25 16.70 8.33
C PRO A 118 -4.87 16.30 9.77
N ILE A 119 -5.53 15.31 10.37
CA ILE A 119 -5.30 14.84 11.74
C ILE A 119 -4.97 13.34 11.75
N SER A 120 -4.40 12.83 12.83
CA SER A 120 -4.20 11.38 12.96
C SER A 120 -5.53 10.65 13.17
N ALA A 121 -5.74 9.54 12.45
CA ALA A 121 -6.95 8.74 12.51
C ALA A 121 -6.66 7.25 12.68
N LYS A 122 -7.62 6.51 13.23
CA LYS A 122 -7.58 5.05 13.28
C LYS A 122 -8.17 4.51 11.97
N VAL A 123 -7.41 3.68 11.27
CA VAL A 123 -7.81 3.07 9.99
C VAL A 123 -7.85 1.56 10.17
N THR A 124 -8.96 0.94 9.76
CA THR A 124 -9.20 -0.49 9.98
C THR A 124 -9.51 -1.20 8.67
N ALA A 125 -8.65 -2.14 8.29
CA ALA A 125 -8.93 -3.11 7.24
C ALA A 125 -9.60 -4.35 7.83
N ARG A 126 -10.86 -4.62 7.46
CA ARG A 126 -11.56 -5.84 7.89
C ARG A 126 -11.39 -6.93 6.86
N TRP A 127 -11.08 -8.16 7.28
CA TRP A 127 -10.85 -9.31 6.38
C TRP A 127 -12.00 -9.54 5.42
N LYS A 128 -13.23 -9.52 5.94
CA LYS A 128 -14.45 -9.61 5.12
C LYS A 128 -14.51 -8.56 4.01
N ALA A 129 -14.10 -7.32 4.30
CA ALA A 129 -14.18 -6.21 3.35
C ALA A 129 -13.06 -6.27 2.29
N ILE A 130 -11.92 -6.87 2.61
CA ILE A 130 -10.81 -7.04 1.66
C ILE A 130 -10.83 -8.41 0.94
N GLY A 131 -11.91 -9.19 1.12
CA GLY A 131 -12.12 -10.48 0.44
C GLY A 131 -11.40 -11.68 1.05
N LEU A 132 -10.97 -11.57 2.31
CA LEU A 132 -10.34 -12.66 3.07
C LEU A 132 -11.34 -13.35 4.01
N ASN A 133 -11.03 -14.60 4.38
CA ASN A 133 -11.78 -15.32 5.39
C ASN A 133 -11.69 -14.56 6.75
N PRO A 134 -12.82 -14.16 7.36
CA PRO A 134 -12.84 -13.38 8.60
C PRO A 134 -12.14 -14.03 9.79
N VAL A 135 -12.04 -15.36 9.84
CA VAL A 135 -11.40 -16.07 10.97
C VAL A 135 -9.96 -16.48 10.68
N GLN A 136 -9.46 -16.29 9.45
CA GLN A 136 -8.11 -16.69 9.08
C GLN A 136 -7.06 -15.87 9.85
N PRO A 137 -6.21 -16.51 10.66
CA PRO A 137 -5.05 -15.83 11.22
C PRO A 137 -4.04 -15.52 10.12
N MET A 138 -3.53 -14.28 10.14
CA MET A 138 -2.54 -13.78 9.19
C MET A 138 -1.36 -13.19 9.96
N TYR A 139 -0.15 -13.38 9.44
CA TYR A 139 0.98 -12.53 9.79
C TYR A 139 0.87 -11.19 9.06
N ALA A 140 1.44 -10.14 9.63
CA ALA A 140 1.48 -8.82 9.02
C ALA A 140 2.84 -8.15 9.20
N ARG A 141 3.41 -7.64 8.10
CA ARG A 141 4.67 -6.90 8.08
C ARG A 141 4.45 -5.49 7.57
N ASP A 142 4.82 -4.50 8.37
CA ASP A 142 4.84 -3.09 7.98
C ASP A 142 6.07 -2.84 7.10
N LEU A 143 5.83 -2.53 5.82
CA LEU A 143 6.87 -2.40 4.79
C LEU A 143 7.66 -1.09 4.91
N TRP A 144 7.10 -0.09 5.59
CA TRP A 144 7.82 1.17 5.85
C TRP A 144 8.66 1.07 7.11
N LYS A 145 8.21 0.34 8.12
CA LYS A 145 9.00 0.04 9.33
C LYS A 145 9.94 -1.15 9.18
N LYS A 146 9.78 -1.95 8.12
CA LYS A 146 10.49 -3.22 7.91
C LYS A 146 10.39 -4.16 9.11
N ALA A 147 9.21 -4.21 9.72
CA ALA A 147 8.97 -4.95 10.96
C ALA A 147 7.70 -5.78 10.85
N THR A 148 7.80 -7.05 11.28
CA THR A 148 6.64 -7.94 11.41
C THR A 148 5.98 -7.71 12.76
N MET A 149 4.64 -7.72 12.80
CA MET A 149 3.89 -7.65 14.05
C MET A 149 4.12 -8.92 14.87
N ASP A 150 4.32 -8.75 16.18
CA ASP A 150 4.63 -9.88 17.09
C ASP A 150 3.50 -10.90 17.19
N LYS A 151 2.26 -10.47 16.95
CA LYS A 151 1.06 -11.30 17.04
C LYS A 151 0.44 -11.47 15.66
N VAL A 152 -0.05 -12.68 15.42
CA VAL A 152 -0.97 -12.95 14.31
C VAL A 152 -2.24 -12.13 14.49
N ILE A 153 -2.79 -11.67 13.38
CA ILE A 153 -4.01 -10.86 13.33
C ILE A 153 -5.13 -11.67 12.70
N SER A 154 -6.32 -11.58 13.29
CA SER A 154 -7.54 -12.25 12.80
C SER A 154 -8.69 -11.26 12.77
N GLY A 155 -9.57 -11.37 11.77
CA GLY A 155 -10.74 -10.51 11.62
C GLY A 155 -10.44 -9.12 11.03
N GLU A 156 -9.48 -8.39 11.61
CA GLU A 156 -9.12 -7.05 11.15
C GLU A 156 -7.69 -6.63 11.51
N LEU A 157 -7.16 -5.69 10.71
CA LEU A 157 -5.95 -4.95 10.98
C LEU A 157 -6.31 -3.48 11.22
N SER A 158 -6.09 -2.99 12.45
CA SER A 158 -6.42 -1.62 12.82
C SER A 158 -5.22 -0.86 13.37
N ILE A 159 -4.86 0.24 12.71
CA ILE A 159 -3.66 1.02 13.02
C ILE A 159 -4.00 2.51 13.06
N ARG A 160 -3.37 3.23 14.00
CA ARG A 160 -3.39 4.69 14.00
C ARG A 160 -2.41 5.22 12.95
N VAL A 161 -2.92 5.91 11.96
CA VAL A 161 -2.16 6.49 10.85
C VAL A 161 -2.06 8.01 11.06
N PRO A 162 -0.86 8.61 10.98
CA PRO A 162 -0.69 10.07 11.04
C PRO A 162 -1.45 10.81 9.92
N SER A 163 -1.54 12.13 10.07
CA SER A 163 -2.09 13.02 9.05
C SER A 163 -1.34 12.87 7.72
N HIS A 164 -2.09 12.76 6.62
CA HIS A 164 -1.55 12.64 5.25
C HIS A 164 -0.45 11.57 5.12
N ASP A 165 -0.65 10.40 5.72
CA ASP A 165 0.32 9.29 5.73
C ASP A 165 -0.35 7.95 5.41
N VAL A 166 0.48 6.93 5.27
CA VAL A 166 0.08 5.55 5.00
C VAL A 166 0.77 4.58 5.95
N ARG A 167 0.10 3.48 6.25
CA ARG A 167 0.74 2.25 6.73
C ARG A 167 0.51 1.16 5.70
N LEU A 168 1.60 0.61 5.18
CA LEU A 168 1.57 -0.39 4.11
C LEU A 168 2.01 -1.72 4.68
N PHE A 169 1.15 -2.72 4.55
CA PHE A 169 1.39 -4.05 5.08
C PHE A 169 1.42 -5.09 3.97
N LEU A 170 2.38 -6.01 4.07
CA LEU A 170 2.28 -7.34 3.47
C LEU A 170 1.68 -8.28 4.52
N ILE A 171 0.64 -9.01 4.16
CA ILE A 171 0.02 -10.02 5.01
C ILE A 171 0.01 -11.38 4.32
N TRP A 172 0.11 -12.45 5.11
CA TRP A 172 0.06 -13.83 4.61
C TRP A 172 -0.53 -14.77 5.67
N PRO A 173 -1.13 -15.90 5.28
CA PRO A 173 -1.70 -16.85 6.22
C PRO A 173 -0.67 -17.29 7.25
N ALA A 174 -1.08 -17.32 8.52
CA ALA A 174 -0.33 -18.06 9.52
C ALA A 174 -0.52 -19.54 9.24
N THR A 175 0.57 -20.27 8.98
CA THR A 175 0.52 -21.73 8.92
C THR A 175 0.11 -22.23 10.30
N GLU A 176 -0.91 -23.09 10.36
CA GLU A 176 -1.12 -23.89 11.57
C GLU A 176 0.17 -24.66 11.81
N THR A 177 0.87 -24.36 12.91
CA THR A 177 1.80 -25.32 13.47
C THR A 177 0.95 -26.52 13.85
N SER A 178 0.89 -27.51 12.97
CA SER A 178 0.53 -28.86 13.35
C SER A 178 1.53 -29.27 14.42
N SER A 179 1.14 -29.13 15.68
CA SER A 179 1.75 -29.82 16.80
C SER A 179 1.61 -31.32 16.54
N SER A 180 2.62 -31.87 15.90
CA SER A 180 2.95 -33.30 15.89
C SER A 180 3.63 -33.67 17.21
#